data_AF-A0A9E3HAN0-F1
#
_entry.id   AF-A0A9E3HAN0-F1
#
_cell.length_a   1.000
_cell.length_b   1.000
_cell.length_c   1.000
_cell.angle_alpha   90.00
_cell.angle_beta   90.00
_cell.angle_gamma   90.00
#
_symmetry.space_group_name_H-M   'P 1'
#
loop_
_entity.id
_entity.type
_entity.pdbx_description
1 polymer ?
#
loop_
_entity_poly.entity_id
_entity_poly.type
_entity_poly.pdbx_seq_one_letter_code
_entity_poly.pdbx_strand_id
1 'polypeptide(L)'
;MKLSHSFTAHITPETFITSYNNGDCQCCSFIDDGETVTIGFGTDCLTKLTETIRTLQQIHQSLSQKRQQQISQELELLNPPINLNGNGKHQVEVDIAF
;
A
#
# COMPACT_ATOMS: atom_id res chain seq x y z
N MET A 1 -6.24 36.34 7.19
CA MET A 1 -6.50 35.34 6.12
C MET A 1 -5.39 34.31 6.20
N LYS A 2 -5.66 33.05 6.54
CA LYS A 2 -4.64 31.98 6.52
C LYS A 2 -4.49 31.54 5.06
N LEU A 3 -3.33 31.72 4.46
CA LEU A 3 -3.02 31.03 3.21
C LEU A 3 -3.03 29.52 3.51
N SER A 4 -3.89 28.79 2.81
CA SER A 4 -3.85 27.34 2.78
C SER A 4 -3.03 26.95 1.57
N HIS A 5 -1.83 26.44 1.82
CA HIS A 5 -1.05 25.75 0.80
C HIS A 5 -1.40 24.27 0.91
N SER A 6 -1.85 23.67 -0.19
CA SER A 6 -1.99 22.23 -0.31
C SER A 6 -0.80 21.73 -1.13
N PHE A 7 -0.09 20.75 -0.60
CA PHE A 7 0.87 19.97 -1.36
C PHE A 7 0.41 18.50 -1.31
N THR A 8 0.71 17.75 -2.35
CA THR A 8 0.51 16.30 -2.40
C THR A 8 1.86 15.68 -2.59
N ALA A 9 2.22 14.73 -1.73
CA ALA A 9 3.46 13.98 -1.86
C ALA A 9 3.18 12.48 -1.97
N HIS A 10 4.00 11.76 -2.73
CA HIS A 10 3.77 10.35 -3.04
C HIS A 10 4.80 9.44 -2.36
N ILE A 11 4.33 8.63 -1.41
CA ILE A 11 5.16 7.58 -0.81
C ILE A 11 5.11 6.35 -1.73
N THR A 12 6.26 6.00 -2.29
CA THR A 12 6.49 4.81 -3.11
C THR A 12 7.18 3.70 -2.28
N PRO A 13 7.23 2.45 -2.77
CA PRO A 13 7.96 1.37 -2.09
C PRO A 13 9.45 1.66 -1.84
N GLU A 14 10.05 2.53 -2.64
CA GLU A 14 11.47 2.94 -2.54
C GLU A 14 11.66 4.20 -1.68
N THR A 15 10.58 4.79 -1.17
CA THR A 15 10.65 6.01 -0.37
C THR A 15 11.26 5.70 1.00
N PHE A 16 12.38 6.34 1.31
CA PHE A 16 13.00 6.26 2.62
C PHE A 16 12.33 7.24 3.59
N ILE A 17 11.80 6.71 4.69
CA ILE A 17 11.13 7.49 5.75
C ILE A 17 12.00 7.48 7.01
N THR A 18 12.20 8.65 7.59
CA THR A 18 13.02 8.84 8.80
C THR A 18 12.27 9.62 9.86
N SER A 19 12.72 9.47 11.11
CA SER A 19 12.30 10.31 12.21
C SER A 19 13.50 10.95 12.90
N TYR A 20 13.37 12.21 13.29
CA TYR A 20 14.38 12.92 14.07
C TYR A 20 13.73 13.97 14.98
N ASN A 21 14.48 14.44 15.96
CA ASN A 21 14.08 15.55 16.82
C ASN A 21 14.86 16.80 16.37
N ASN A 22 14.16 17.91 16.12
CA ASN A 22 14.79 19.18 15.73
C ASN A 22 14.96 20.19 16.89
N GLY A 23 14.66 19.77 18.13
CA GLY A 23 14.68 20.59 19.33
C GLY A 23 13.27 20.86 19.87
N ASP A 24 12.36 21.26 18.98
CA ASP A 24 10.99 21.66 19.35
C ASP A 24 9.95 20.57 19.06
N CYS A 25 10.17 19.77 18.01
CA CYS A 25 9.23 18.79 17.50
C CYS A 25 9.88 17.43 17.24
N GLN A 26 9.08 16.37 17.37
CA GLN A 26 9.38 15.10 16.71
C GLN A 26 8.96 15.21 15.25
N CYS A 27 9.88 14.94 14.33
CA CYS A 27 9.68 15.10 12.90
C CYS A 27 9.67 13.74 12.22
N CYS A 28 8.76 13.57 11.27
CA CYS A 28 8.76 12.50 10.28
C CYS A 28 9.14 13.12 8.93
N SER A 29 10.06 12.53 8.19
CA SER A 29 10.50 13.09 6.91
C SER A 29 10.84 12.04 5.87
N PHE A 30 10.62 12.41 4.63
CA PHE A 30 10.93 11.61 3.44
C PHE A 30 11.27 12.54 2.28
N ILE A 31 11.78 11.97 1.20
CA ILE A 31 12.13 12.71 -0.02
C ILE A 31 11.11 12.38 -1.09
N ASP A 32 10.57 13.42 -1.74
CA ASP A 32 9.68 13.31 -2.90
C ASP A 32 10.17 14.27 -3.99
N ASP A 33 10.34 13.78 -5.22
CA ASP A 33 10.89 14.56 -6.36
C ASP A 33 12.18 15.35 -6.05
N GLY A 34 13.03 14.83 -5.16
CA GLY A 34 14.27 15.47 -4.73
C GLY A 34 14.11 16.56 -3.67
N GLU A 35 12.87 16.85 -3.26
CA GLU A 35 12.55 17.76 -2.17
C GLU A 35 12.33 17.00 -0.86
N THR A 36 12.78 17.56 0.26
CA THR A 36 12.51 16.98 1.59
C THR A 36 11.15 17.45 2.07
N VAL A 37 10.28 16.48 2.34
CA VAL A 37 8.98 16.71 2.97
C VAL A 37 9.07 16.33 4.44
N THR A 38 8.73 17.27 5.32
CA THR A 38 8.80 17.10 6.78
C THR A 38 7.45 17.40 7.43
N ILE A 39 6.99 16.50 8.29
CA ILE A 39 5.84 16.69 9.17
C ILE A 39 6.34 16.73 10.62
N GLY A 40 6.13 17.86 11.30
CA GLY A 40 6.54 18.06 12.69
C GLY A 40 5.37 17.92 13.68
N PHE A 41 5.64 17.31 14.83
CA PHE A 41 4.68 17.06 15.89
C PHE A 41 5.21 17.58 17.23
N GLY A 42 4.54 18.59 17.79
CA GLY A 42 4.76 19.10 19.15
C GLY A 42 3.95 18.34 20.20
N THR A 43 4.15 18.64 21.48
CA THR A 43 3.43 17.98 22.59
C THR A 43 1.94 18.35 22.66
N ASP A 44 1.58 19.53 22.18
CA ASP A 44 0.21 20.05 22.11
C ASP A 44 -0.64 19.35 21.03
N CYS A 45 -0.01 18.68 20.06
CA CYS A 45 -0.71 18.02 18.96
C CYS A 45 -1.02 16.53 19.18
N LEU A 46 -0.79 15.97 20.38
CA LEU A 46 -0.93 14.52 20.67
C LEU A 46 -2.28 13.93 20.23
N THR A 47 -3.39 14.64 20.47
CA THR A 47 -4.72 14.20 20.02
C THR A 47 -4.79 14.11 18.50
N LYS A 48 -4.27 15.11 17.78
CA LYS A 48 -4.24 15.12 16.30
C LYS A 48 -3.25 14.13 15.72
N LEU A 49 -2.12 13.89 16.38
CA LEU A 49 -1.21 12.81 16.02
C LEU A 49 -1.92 11.45 16.14
N THR A 50 -2.69 11.23 17.21
CA THR A 50 -3.48 10.01 17.40
C THR A 50 -4.53 9.83 16.28
N GLU A 51 -5.24 10.89 15.91
CA GLU A 51 -6.18 10.87 14.77
C GLU A 51 -5.47 10.55 13.44
N THR A 52 -4.29 11.14 13.23
CA THR A 52 -3.46 10.90 12.04
C THR A 52 -3.01 9.44 11.95
N ILE A 53 -2.50 8.89 13.05
CA ILE A 53 -2.08 7.47 13.13
C ILE A 53 -3.26 6.55 12.77
N ARG A 54 -4.45 6.78 13.36
CA ARG A 54 -5.63 5.96 13.06
C ARG A 54 -6.02 6.01 11.58
N THR A 55 -5.94 7.21 10.99
CA THR A 55 -6.26 7.40 9.58
C THR A 55 -5.26 6.65 8.68
N LEU A 56 -3.96 6.74 8.97
CA LEU A 56 -2.93 6.00 8.23
C LEU A 56 -3.09 4.47 8.39
N GLN A 57 -3.47 3.99 9.57
CA GLN A 57 -3.76 2.58 9.80
C GLN A 57 -4.96 2.08 8.97
N GLN A 58 -6.01 2.88 8.85
CA GLN A 58 -7.18 2.56 8.01
C GLN A 58 -6.80 2.51 6.52
N ILE A 59 -5.99 3.47 6.06
CA ILE A 59 -5.47 3.47 4.69
C ILE A 59 -4.65 2.21 4.43
N HIS A 60 -3.73 1.87 5.34
CA HIS A 60 -2.93 0.65 5.24
C HIS A 60 -3.82 -0.59 5.12
N GLN A 61 -4.81 -0.75 6.01
CA GLN A 61 -5.73 -1.89 5.97
C GLN A 61 -6.48 -1.99 4.63
N SER A 62 -6.99 -0.86 4.12
CA SER A 62 -7.70 -0.81 2.84
C SER A 62 -6.80 -1.24 1.67
N LEU A 63 -5.56 -0.74 1.64
CA LEU A 63 -4.58 -1.11 0.62
C LEU A 63 -4.17 -2.58 0.71
N SER A 64 -3.98 -3.13 1.92
CA SER A 64 -3.68 -4.56 2.11
C SER A 64 -4.81 -5.44 1.56
N GLN A 65 -6.07 -5.10 1.85
CA GLN A 65 -7.23 -5.83 1.33
C GLN A 65 -7.29 -5.77 -0.19
N LYS A 66 -7.08 -4.58 -0.77
CA LYS A 66 -7.04 -4.40 -2.23
C LYS A 66 -5.92 -5.23 -2.88
N ARG A 67 -4.74 -5.29 -2.26
CA ARG A 67 -3.62 -6.10 -2.75
C ARG A 67 -3.95 -7.59 -2.71
N GLN A 68 -4.59 -8.06 -1.64
CA GLN A 68 -5.03 -9.45 -1.54
C GLN A 68 -6.03 -9.82 -2.64
N GLN A 69 -6.98 -8.94 -2.95
CA GLN A 69 -7.93 -9.15 -4.05
C GLN A 69 -7.24 -9.23 -5.41
N GLN A 70 -6.25 -8.36 -5.67
CA GLN A 70 -5.47 -8.39 -6.90
C GLN A 70 -4.73 -9.72 -7.07
N ILE A 71 -4.07 -10.19 -6.00
CA ILE A 71 -3.37 -11.49 -6.01
C ILE A 71 -4.34 -12.64 -6.29
N SER A 72 -5.52 -12.64 -5.66
CA SER A 72 -6.54 -13.67 -5.90
C SER A 72 -7.02 -13.67 -7.35
N GLN A 73 -7.24 -12.50 -7.96
CA GLN A 73 -7.64 -12.39 -9.37
C GLN A 73 -6.51 -12.85 -10.31
N GLU A 74 -5.26 -12.49 -10.04
CA GLU A 74 -4.11 -12.96 -10.81
C GLU A 74 -3.97 -14.49 -10.75
N LEU A 75 -4.22 -15.10 -9.59
CA LEU A 75 -4.20 -16.56 -9.42
C LEU A 75 -5.31 -17.27 -10.20
N GLU A 76 -6.52 -16.72 -10.24
CA GLU A 76 -7.64 -17.25 -11.04
C GLU A 76 -7.35 -17.23 -12.55
N LEU A 77 -6.65 -16.20 -13.02
CA LEU A 77 -6.23 -16.09 -14.42
C LEU A 77 -5.12 -17.10 -14.79
N LEU A 78 -4.23 -17.41 -13.84
CA LEU A 78 -3.15 -18.37 -14.02
C LEU A 78 -3.64 -19.82 -13.94
N ASN A 79 -4.66 -20.10 -13.13
CA ASN A 79 -5.30 -21.41 -13.00
C ASN A 79 -6.80 -21.28 -13.31
N PRO A 80 -7.19 -21.13 -14.59
CA PRO A 80 -8.58 -21.06 -14.94
C PRO A 80 -9.27 -22.36 -14.47
N PRO A 81 -10.42 -22.28 -13.79
CA PRO A 81 -11.12 -23.47 -13.34
C PRO A 81 -11.40 -24.36 -14.55
N ILE A 82 -10.91 -25.61 -14.50
CA ILE A 82 -11.20 -26.62 -15.52
C ILE A 82 -12.71 -26.81 -15.52
N ASN A 83 -13.38 -26.26 -16.53
CA ASN A 83 -14.81 -26.34 -16.68
C ASN A 83 -15.14 -27.77 -17.14
N LEU A 84 -15.26 -28.71 -16.19
CA LEU A 84 -15.64 -30.10 -16.44
C LEU A 84 -17.13 -30.27 -16.78
N ASN A 85 -17.87 -29.18 -17.02
CA ASN A 85 -19.26 -29.21 -17.44
C ASN A 85 -19.42 -29.33 -18.97
N GLY A 86 -18.63 -30.24 -19.56
CA GLY A 86 -18.80 -30.70 -20.93
C GLY A 86 -18.92 -32.22 -20.89
N ASN A 87 -20.09 -32.73 -21.22
CA ASN A 87 -20.43 -34.16 -21.23
C ASN A 87 -19.73 -34.91 -22.39
N GLY A 88 -18.40 -34.82 -22.48
CA GLY A 88 -17.62 -35.33 -23.60
C GLY A 88 -16.25 -35.82 -23.13
N LYS A 89 -16.10 -37.15 -23.09
CA LYS A 89 -14.87 -37.92 -22.91
C LYS A 89 -13.63 -37.15 -23.40
N HIS A 90 -12.77 -36.70 -22.49
CA HIS A 90 -11.38 -36.38 -22.79
C HIS A 90 -10.51 -37.50 -22.21
N GLN A 91 -10.13 -38.44 -23.07
CA GLN A 91 -8.93 -39.24 -22.85
C GLN A 91 -7.74 -38.28 -23.01
N VAL A 92 -7.06 -37.96 -21.92
CA VAL A 92 -5.73 -37.38 -21.99
C VAL A 92 -4.77 -38.55 -22.14
N GLU A 93 -4.42 -38.85 -23.38
CA GLU A 93 -3.31 -39.75 -23.68
C GLU A 93 -2.02 -38.96 -23.44
N VAL A 94 -1.37 -39.24 -22.31
CA VAL A 94 -0.05 -38.68 -22.01
C VAL A 94 0.96 -39.61 -22.67
N ASP A 95 1.39 -39.29 -23.88
CA ASP A 95 2.57 -39.90 -24.49
C ASP A 95 3.81 -39.40 -23.73
N ILE A 96 4.26 -40.20 -22.76
CA ILE A 96 5.60 -40.07 -22.18
C ILE A 96 6.50 -40.99 -22.99
N ALA A 97 7.24 -40.42 -23.94
CA ALA A 97 8.37 -41.09 -24.55
C ALA A 97 9.50 -41.20 -23.51
N PHE A 98 9.98 -42.42 -23.29
CA PHE A 98 11.14 -42.76 -22.46
C PHE A 98 12.44 -42.28 -23.10
#